data_AF-A0A497PPK0-F1
#
_entry.id   AF-A0A497PPK0-F1
#
_cell.length_a   1.000
_cell.length_b   1.000
_cell.length_c   1.000
_cell.angle_alpha   90.00
_cell.angle_beta   90.00
_cell.angle_gamma   90.00
#
_symmetry.space_group_name_H-M   'P 1'
#
loop_
_entity.id
_entity.type
_entity.pdbx_description
1 polymer ?
#
loop_
_entity_poly.entity_id
_entity_poly.type
_entity_poly.pdbx_seq_one_letter_code
_entity_poly.pdbx_strand_id
1 'polypeptide(L)'
;MSVPPSSSRVDLSQAMTAILQILKEAPAMSIAGIAQATGIDRRTVSKALDLILKVQESLVNKKVEKERVGRMWVISLKKRTTNFLESAKTKIIK
;
A
#
# COMPACT_ATOMS: atom_id res chain seq x y z
N MET A 1 11.66 -39.66 0.48
CA MET A 1 10.32 -39.08 0.62
C MET A 1 10.34 -37.68 0.03
N SER A 2 9.66 -37.45 -1.08
CA SER A 2 9.55 -36.14 -1.73
C SER A 2 8.38 -35.38 -1.13
N VAL A 3 8.66 -34.36 -0.31
CA VAL A 3 7.65 -33.43 0.18
C VAL A 3 7.13 -32.62 -1.01
N PRO A 4 5.84 -32.65 -1.35
CA PRO A 4 5.32 -31.78 -2.39
C PRO A 4 5.34 -30.33 -1.87
N PRO A 5 5.85 -29.35 -2.62
CA PRO A 5 5.70 -27.95 -2.23
C PRO A 5 4.24 -27.56 -2.44
N SER A 6 3.41 -27.69 -1.41
CA SER A 6 2.09 -27.09 -1.37
C SER A 6 2.23 -25.58 -1.11
N SER A 7 2.88 -24.85 -2.01
CA SER A 7 2.72 -23.40 -2.02
C SER A 7 1.37 -23.12 -2.69
N SER A 8 0.32 -23.01 -1.88
CA SER A 8 -0.87 -22.32 -2.36
C SER A 8 -0.38 -20.95 -2.84
N ARG A 9 -0.62 -20.66 -4.12
CA ARG A 9 -0.28 -19.36 -4.68
C ARG A 9 -1.22 -18.37 -4.02
N VAL A 10 -0.83 -17.84 -2.87
CA VAL A 10 -1.54 -16.75 -2.20
C VAL A 10 -1.58 -15.60 -3.20
N ASP A 11 -2.79 -15.17 -3.56
CA ASP A 11 -2.94 -14.03 -4.44
C ASP A 11 -2.29 -12.80 -3.77
N LEU A 12 -1.57 -12.00 -4.55
CA LEU A 12 -0.87 -10.83 -4.04
C LEU A 12 -1.84 -9.86 -3.36
N SER A 13 -3.07 -9.78 -3.85
CA SER A 13 -4.16 -9.01 -3.24
C SER A 13 -4.47 -9.48 -1.81
N GLN A 14 -4.63 -10.79 -1.62
CA GLN A 14 -4.89 -11.41 -0.33
C GLN A 14 -3.70 -11.24 0.62
N ALA A 15 -2.48 -11.35 0.10
CA ALA A 15 -1.26 -11.11 0.87
C ALA A 15 -1.21 -9.67 1.39
N MET A 16 -1.51 -8.68 0.56
CA MET A 16 -1.56 -7.27 1.00
C MET A 16 -2.59 -7.05 2.11
N THR A 17 -3.80 -7.61 1.95
CA THR A 17 -4.85 -7.49 2.98
C THR A 17 -4.43 -8.13 4.30
N ALA A 18 -3.87 -9.34 4.28
CA ALA A 18 -3.41 -10.03 5.48
C ALA A 18 -2.29 -9.26 6.19
N ILE A 19 -1.34 -8.71 5.43
CA ILE A 19 -0.24 -7.91 5.98
C ILE A 19 -0.77 -6.61 6.63
N LEU A 20 -1.66 -5.90 5.96
CA LEU A 20 -2.27 -4.68 6.50
C LEU A 20 -3.10 -4.94 7.76
N GLN A 21 -3.81 -6.08 7.81
CA GLN A 21 -4.57 -6.47 9.00
C GLN A 21 -3.64 -6.72 10.20
N ILE A 22 -2.54 -7.44 9.99
CA ILE A 22 -1.58 -7.70 11.08
C ILE A 22 -0.87 -6.42 11.52
N LEU A 23 -0.48 -5.55 10.58
CA LEU A 23 0.13 -4.27 10.93
C LEU A 23 -0.84 -3.31 11.63
N LYS A 24 -2.15 -3.51 11.51
CA LYS A 24 -3.14 -2.78 12.31
C LYS A 24 -3.12 -3.21 13.78
N GLU A 25 -2.84 -4.47 14.06
CA GLU A 25 -2.79 -5.06 15.41
C GLU A 25 -1.40 -4.92 16.05
N ALA A 26 -0.35 -5.12 15.27
CA ALA A 26 1.06 -4.98 15.65
C ALA A 26 1.76 -3.99 14.70
N PRO A 27 1.80 -2.68 15.03
CA PRO A 27 2.24 -1.62 14.12
C PRO A 27 3.67 -1.72 13.60
N ALA A 28 4.53 -2.49 14.27
CA ALA A 28 5.92 -2.67 13.90
C ALA A 28 6.30 -4.15 14.00
N MET A 29 6.65 -4.76 12.86
CA MET A 29 7.16 -6.12 12.79
C MET A 29 8.21 -6.26 11.69
N SER A 30 9.12 -7.21 11.86
CA SER A 30 10.05 -7.61 10.79
C SER A 30 9.33 -8.41 9.70
N ILE A 31 9.91 -8.48 8.50
CA ILE A 31 9.41 -9.34 7.40
C ILE A 31 9.27 -10.80 7.87
N ALA A 32 10.21 -11.27 8.68
CA ALA A 32 10.16 -12.62 9.24
C ALA A 32 8.98 -12.80 10.21
N GLY A 33 8.70 -11.80 11.06
CA GLY A 33 7.54 -11.80 11.94
C GLY A 33 6.22 -11.77 11.17
N ILE A 34 6.14 -10.97 10.10
CA ILE A 34 4.96 -10.91 9.23
C ILE A 34 4.74 -12.25 8.53
N ALA A 35 5.79 -12.86 7.98
CA ALA A 35 5.72 -14.16 7.34
C ALA A 35 5.25 -15.26 8.31
N GLN A 36 5.73 -15.25 9.56
CA GLN A 36 5.26 -16.18 10.59
C GLN A 36 3.79 -15.96 10.94
N ALA A 37 3.38 -14.71 11.17
CA ALA A 37 2.03 -14.39 11.60
C ALA A 37 0.98 -14.59 10.48
N THR A 38 1.35 -14.39 9.22
CA THR A 38 0.47 -14.60 8.06
C THR A 38 0.52 -16.02 7.48
N GLY A 39 1.59 -16.79 7.75
CA GLY A 39 1.89 -18.03 7.03
C GLY A 39 2.30 -17.82 5.57
N ILE A 40 2.53 -16.58 5.13
CA ILE A 40 2.94 -16.23 3.76
C ILE A 40 4.46 -16.30 3.66
N ASP A 41 4.97 -16.79 2.53
CA ASP A 41 6.40 -16.84 2.30
C ASP A 41 7.04 -15.43 2.29
N ARG A 42 8.27 -15.34 2.77
CA ARG A 42 8.98 -14.05 2.93
C ARG A 42 9.11 -13.28 1.62
N ARG A 43 9.23 -13.96 0.47
CA ARG A 43 9.39 -13.31 -0.84
C ARG A 43 8.08 -12.64 -1.25
N THR A 44 6.95 -13.30 -1.02
CA THR A 44 5.62 -12.72 -1.28
C THR A 44 5.31 -11.58 -0.31
N VAL A 45 5.68 -11.71 0.97
CA VAL A 45 5.58 -10.61 1.94
C VAL A 45 6.37 -9.39 1.48
N SER A 46 7.63 -9.57 1.06
CA SER A 46 8.46 -8.47 0.55
C SER A 46 7.82 -7.77 -0.64
N LYS A 47 7.35 -8.54 -1.64
CA LYS A 47 6.69 -7.97 -2.83
C LYS A 47 5.41 -7.21 -2.49
N ALA A 48 4.62 -7.73 -1.56
CA ALA A 48 3.38 -7.10 -1.14
C ALA A 48 3.66 -5.79 -0.38
N LEU A 49 4.67 -5.78 0.50
CA LEU A 49 5.13 -4.56 1.18
C LEU A 49 5.63 -3.50 0.20
N ASP A 50 6.44 -3.89 -0.79
CA ASP A 50 6.92 -2.97 -1.84
C ASP A 50 5.75 -2.34 -2.59
N LEU A 51 4.71 -3.12 -2.88
CA LEU A 51 3.50 -2.63 -3.56
C LEU A 51 2.68 -1.71 -2.67
N ILE A 52 2.50 -2.06 -1.39
CA ILE A 52 1.83 -1.20 -0.39
C ILE A 52 2.55 0.16 -0.30
N LEU A 53 3.88 0.16 -0.18
CA LEU A 53 4.68 1.38 -0.10
C LEU A 53 4.54 2.23 -1.35
N LYS A 54 4.59 1.63 -2.55
CA LYS A 54 4.36 2.36 -3.82
C LYS A 54 2.97 2.96 -3.90
N VAL A 55 1.94 2.23 -3.43
CA VAL A 55 0.56 2.75 -3.38
C VAL A 55 0.49 3.93 -2.41
N GLN A 56 1.10 3.82 -1.22
CA GLN A 56 1.17 4.92 -0.24
C GLN A 56 1.87 6.15 -0.83
N GLU A 57 3.04 5.99 -1.44
CA GLU A 57 3.78 7.07 -2.10
C GLU A 57 2.96 7.75 -3.22
N SER A 58 2.26 6.95 -4.05
CA SER A 58 1.37 7.48 -5.07
C SER A 58 0.20 8.24 -4.46
N LEU A 59 -0.37 7.74 -3.35
CA LEU A 59 -1.52 8.36 -2.69
C LEU A 59 -1.18 9.62 -1.88
N VAL A 60 0.06 9.74 -1.40
CA VAL A 60 0.59 10.99 -0.81
C VAL A 60 0.52 12.11 -1.83
N ASN A 61 0.92 11.83 -3.08
CA ASN A 61 1.03 12.81 -4.15
C ASN A 61 -0.25 12.97 -4.98
N LYS A 62 -1.12 11.96 -4.99
CA LYS A 62 -2.30 11.90 -5.85
C LYS A 62 -3.48 11.35 -5.06
N LYS A 63 -4.61 12.04 -5.09
CA LYS A 63 -5.85 11.57 -4.49
C LYS A 63 -6.68 10.86 -5.56
N VAL A 64 -7.16 9.66 -5.24
CA VAL A 64 -8.20 9.00 -6.04
C VAL A 64 -9.54 9.68 -5.71
N GLU A 65 -10.23 10.16 -6.73
CA GLU A 65 -11.58 10.73 -6.61
C GLU A 65 -12.56 9.90 -7.43
N LYS A 66 -13.79 9.82 -6.93
CA LYS A 66 -14.89 9.10 -7.55
C LYS A 66 -16.07 10.04 -7.64
N GLU A 67 -16.49 10.38 -8.85
CA GLU A 67 -17.62 11.26 -9.11
C GLU A 67 -18.66 10.57 -9.98
N ARG A 68 -19.93 10.96 -9.82
CA ARG A 68 -21.03 10.42 -10.61
C ARG A 68 -21.37 11.40 -11.74
N VAL A 69 -21.13 10.98 -12.98
CA VAL A 69 -21.46 11.76 -14.18
C VAL A 69 -22.63 11.08 -14.87
N GLY A 70 -23.84 11.62 -14.64
CA GLY A 70 -25.09 11.01 -15.08
C GLY A 70 -25.33 9.62 -14.46
N ARG A 71 -25.32 8.58 -15.30
CA ARG A 71 -25.50 7.18 -14.89
C ARG A 71 -24.20 6.42 -14.63
N MET A 72 -23.03 7.07 -14.79
CA MET A 72 -21.72 6.42 -14.68
C MET A 72 -20.92 6.94 -13.49
N TRP A 73 -20.00 6.09 -13.01
CA TRP A 73 -18.96 6.48 -12.06
C TRP A 73 -17.66 6.75 -12.81
N VAL A 74 -17.12 7.94 -12.64
CA VAL A 74 -15.80 8.31 -13.15
C VAL A 74 -14.81 8.24 -12.00
N ILE A 75 -13.71 7.53 -12.21
CA ILE A 75 -12.59 7.43 -11.25
C ILE A 75 -11.43 8.26 -11.82
N SER A 76 -10.97 9.25 -11.08
CA SER A 76 -9.90 10.16 -11.50
C SER A 76 -8.78 10.23 -10.47
N LEU A 77 -7.56 10.55 -10.93
CA LEU A 77 -6.39 10.78 -10.09
C LEU A 77 -6.05 12.27 -10.10
N LYS A 78 -6.31 12.95 -9.00
CA LYS A 78 -6.01 14.38 -8.85
C LYS A 78 -4.68 14.56 -8.11
N LYS A 79 -3.75 15.34 -8.67
CA LYS A 79 -2.51 15.68 -7.94
C LYS A 79 -2.85 16.47 -6.67
N ARG A 80 -2.33 16.06 -5.53
CA ARG A 80 -2.40 16.84 -4.29
C ARG A 80 -1.41 18.00 -4.43
N THR A 81 -1.91 19.22 -4.30
CA THR A 81 -1.10 20.45 -4.33
C THR A 81 -0.36 20.64 -3.00
N THR A 82 0.42 19.66 -2.55
CA THR A 82 1.16 19.77 -1.28
C THR A 82 2.36 20.71 -1.36
N ASN A 83 2.84 21.06 -2.56
CA ASN A 83 4.03 21.89 -2.73
C ASN A 83 3.79 23.41 -2.69
N PHE A 84 2.54 23.90 -2.60
CA PHE A 84 2.30 25.35 -2.59
C PHE A 84 2.59 26.00 -1.22
N LEU A 85 2.50 25.23 -0.13
CA LEU A 85 2.73 25.74 1.23
C LEU A 85 4.22 25.85 1.59
N GLU A 86 5.09 25.01 1.02
CA GLU A 86 6.54 25.16 1.22
C GLU A 86 7.09 26.40 0.50
N SER A 87 6.61 26.71 -0.71
CA SER A 87 6.97 27.95 -1.41
C SER A 87 6.37 29.23 -0.80
N ALA A 88 5.28 29.11 -0.04
CA ALA A 88 4.67 30.25 0.64
C ALA A 88 5.46 30.66 1.90
N LYS A 89 6.09 29.70 2.62
CA LYS A 89 6.93 30.00 3.77
C LYS A 89 8.23 30.72 3.40
N THR A 90 8.81 30.44 2.23
CA THR A 90 10.04 31.09 1.77
C THR A 90 9.85 32.52 1.27
N LYS A 91 8.61 32.96 1.01
CA LYS A 91 8.30 34.33 0.55
C LYS A 91 7.87 35.31 1.65
N ILE A 92 7.63 34.82 2.87
CA ILE A 92 7.23 35.66 4.02
C ILE A 92 8.46 36.15 4.82
N ILE A 93 9.64 35.57 4.56
CA ILE A 93 10.92 36.04 5.12
C ILE A 93 11.72 36.70 4.00
N LYS A 94 11.28 37.89 3.57
CA LYS A 94 12.12 38.83 2.82
C LYS A 94 11.65 40.25 3.06
#